data_AF-A0A367RGT7-F1
#
_entry.id   AF-A0A367RGT7-F1
#
_cell.length_a   1.000
_cell.length_b   1.000
_cell.length_c   1.000
_cell.angle_alpha   90.00
_cell.angle_beta   90.00
_cell.angle_gamma   90.00
#
_symmetry.space_group_name_H-M   'P 1'
#
loop_
_entity.id
_entity.type
_entity.pdbx_description
1 polymer ?
#
loop_
_entity_poly.entity_id
_entity_poly.type
_entity_poly.pdbx_seq_one_letter_code
_entity_poly.pdbx_strand_id
1 'polypeptide(L)'
;MVRPFEETFWFTDPRFGFGQQTERGTIIGLKYYASDTYLADEYGAGWRYVVLPDKNTEDEEHRLEDEIRLLTPQELKTQIQTQISNHLHQIQSLKQELDAIPASVVIPHSSAETKLQDQTQQSYSLPCPPLHTLVDAAKFIIKEIAKHPDYLALDYQPDLTVGDAQTALSYLQTELESNQQADTTSNISVQS
;
A
#
# COMPACT_ATOMS: atom_id res chain seq x y z
N MET A 1 26.46 -46.12 -24.88
CA MET A 1 25.59 -45.38 -25.81
C MET A 1 24.93 -44.28 -25.00
N VAL A 2 25.55 -43.09 -24.98
CA VAL A 2 25.15 -41.96 -24.13
C VAL A 2 24.21 -41.11 -24.98
N ARG A 3 22.95 -40.96 -24.54
CA ARG A 3 22.01 -40.05 -25.21
C ARG A 3 22.42 -38.61 -24.90
N PRO A 4 22.55 -37.72 -25.89
CA PRO A 4 22.93 -36.34 -25.64
C PRO A 4 21.80 -35.63 -24.88
N PHE A 5 22.20 -34.95 -23.81
CA PHE A 5 21.37 -34.14 -22.95
C PHE A 5 21.23 -32.75 -23.58
N GLU A 6 20.31 -32.61 -24.53
CA GLU A 6 19.85 -31.31 -25.03
C GLU A 6 18.32 -31.32 -25.06
N GLU A 7 17.71 -31.37 -23.89
CA GLU A 7 16.35 -30.84 -23.72
C GLU A 7 16.51 -29.44 -23.12
N THR A 8 16.54 -28.44 -23.98
CA THR A 8 16.13 -27.09 -23.61
C THR A 8 14.69 -27.16 -23.12
N PHE A 9 14.53 -27.40 -21.82
CA PHE A 9 13.29 -27.16 -21.10
C PHE A 9 12.96 -25.68 -21.27
N TRP A 10 12.12 -25.35 -22.24
CA TRP A 10 11.45 -24.07 -22.30
C TRP A 10 10.46 -24.06 -21.14
N PHE A 11 10.93 -23.69 -19.95
CA PHE A 11 10.02 -23.19 -18.92
C PHE A 11 9.36 -21.96 -19.55
N THR A 12 8.17 -22.15 -20.11
CA THR A 12 7.39 -21.05 -20.66
C THR A 12 7.14 -20.09 -19.51
N ASP A 13 7.59 -18.84 -19.63
CA ASP A 13 7.32 -17.82 -18.62
C ASP A 13 5.82 -17.45 -18.66
N PRO A 14 5.14 -17.24 -17.52
CA PRO A 14 3.73 -16.86 -17.53
C PRO A 14 3.57 -15.47 -18.15
N ARG A 15 2.60 -15.32 -19.06
CA ARG A 15 2.31 -14.07 -19.75
C ARG A 15 1.87 -12.92 -18.82
N PHE A 16 1.29 -13.25 -17.66
CA PHE A 16 0.73 -12.28 -16.72
C PHE A 16 1.32 -12.44 -15.31
N GLY A 17 1.29 -11.36 -14.54
CA GLY A 17 1.86 -11.31 -13.19
C GLY A 17 0.81 -11.12 -12.09
N PHE A 18 1.21 -11.39 -10.85
CA PHE A 18 0.41 -11.10 -9.66
C PHE A 18 0.02 -9.62 -9.57
N GLY A 19 -1.18 -9.36 -9.03
CA GLY A 19 -1.70 -8.01 -8.79
C GLY A 19 -2.23 -7.29 -10.03
N GLN A 20 -2.07 -7.86 -11.22
CA GLN A 20 -2.61 -7.27 -12.44
C GLN A 20 -4.15 -7.36 -12.46
N GLN A 21 -4.80 -6.29 -12.91
CA GLN A 21 -6.25 -6.24 -13.06
C GLN A 21 -6.66 -6.83 -14.41
N THR A 22 -7.64 -7.73 -14.34
CA THR A 22 -8.27 -8.38 -15.50
C THR A 22 -9.72 -7.94 -15.58
N GLU A 23 -10.38 -8.20 -16.71
CA GLU A 23 -11.84 -8.02 -16.83
C GLU A 23 -12.65 -8.78 -15.78
N ARG A 24 -12.05 -9.82 -15.16
CA ARG A 24 -12.68 -10.72 -14.20
C ARG A 24 -12.22 -10.54 -12.77
N GLY A 25 -11.31 -9.60 -12.49
CA GLY A 25 -10.75 -9.39 -11.15
C GLY A 25 -9.22 -9.34 -11.13
N THR A 26 -8.65 -9.47 -9.93
CA THR A 26 -7.20 -9.35 -9.72
C THR A 26 -6.51 -10.71 -9.77
N ILE A 27 -5.37 -10.82 -10.44
CA ILE A 27 -4.57 -12.06 -10.40
C ILE A 27 -3.92 -12.20 -9.01
N ILE A 28 -4.28 -13.26 -8.29
CA ILE A 28 -3.80 -13.56 -6.93
C ILE A 28 -2.98 -14.86 -6.85
N GLY A 29 -2.84 -15.60 -7.95
CA GLY A 29 -2.15 -16.89 -7.97
C GLY A 29 -1.74 -17.33 -9.36
N LEU A 30 -0.65 -18.09 -9.43
CA LEU A 30 -0.20 -18.78 -10.64
C LEU A 30 0.10 -20.25 -10.30
N LYS A 31 -0.38 -21.17 -11.13
CA LYS A 31 -0.13 -22.61 -11.01
C LYS A 31 0.32 -23.15 -12.37
N TYR A 32 1.44 -23.86 -12.41
CA TYR A 32 1.91 -24.55 -13.62
C TYR A 32 1.65 -26.05 -13.50
N TYR A 33 0.95 -26.64 -14.47
CA TYR A 33 0.77 -28.09 -14.54
C TYR A 33 1.70 -28.64 -15.62
N ALA A 34 2.74 -29.36 -15.18
CA ALA A 34 3.67 -30.04 -16.09
C ALA A 34 2.97 -31.21 -16.80
N SER A 35 3.30 -31.43 -18.07
CA SER A 35 2.60 -32.36 -18.97
C SER A 35 2.64 -33.83 -18.54
N ASP A 36 3.53 -34.18 -17.62
CA ASP A 36 3.71 -35.52 -17.07
C ASP A 36 3.01 -35.73 -15.72
N THR A 37 2.17 -34.79 -15.29
CA THR A 37 1.45 -34.85 -14.02
C THR A 37 -0.01 -35.22 -14.21
N TYR A 38 -0.57 -35.91 -13.20
CA TYR A 38 -2.01 -36.23 -13.14
C TYR A 38 -2.90 -34.99 -13.34
N LEU A 39 -2.48 -33.83 -12.83
CA LEU A 39 -3.23 -32.58 -13.00
C LEU A 39 -3.26 -32.09 -14.45
N ALA A 40 -2.22 -32.35 -15.23
CA ALA A 40 -2.21 -32.03 -16.66
C ALA A 40 -3.06 -33.01 -17.48
N ASP A 41 -3.17 -34.27 -17.06
CA ASP A 41 -4.10 -35.22 -17.70
C ASP A 41 -5.56 -34.83 -17.47
N GLU A 42 -5.91 -34.36 -16.26
CA GLU A 42 -7.28 -34.00 -15.91
C GLU A 42 -7.70 -32.63 -16.48
N TYR A 43 -6.79 -31.65 -16.48
CA TYR A 43 -7.14 -30.26 -16.79
C TYR A 43 -6.36 -29.66 -17.97
N GLY A 44 -5.35 -30.34 -18.52
CA GLY A 44 -4.42 -29.83 -19.53
C GLY A 44 -3.10 -29.31 -18.95
N ALA A 45 -2.01 -29.42 -19.71
CA ALA A 45 -0.70 -28.88 -19.35
C ALA A 45 -0.64 -27.35 -19.53
N GLY A 46 0.19 -26.67 -18.73
CA GLY A 46 0.48 -25.25 -18.86
C GLY A 46 0.09 -24.39 -17.66
N TRP A 47 0.13 -23.06 -17.85
CA TRP A 47 -0.18 -22.06 -16.83
C TRP A 47 -1.67 -21.90 -16.57
N ARG A 48 -2.01 -21.81 -15.29
CA ARG A 48 -3.31 -21.36 -14.79
C ARG A 48 -3.15 -20.17 -13.87
N TYR A 49 -4.07 -19.24 -14.01
CA TYR A 49 -4.18 -18.03 -13.21
C TYR A 49 -5.31 -18.18 -12.23
N VAL A 50 -5.06 -17.76 -10.98
CA VAL A 50 -6.08 -17.63 -9.95
C VAL A 50 -6.49 -16.17 -9.92
N VAL A 51 -7.77 -15.89 -10.17
CA VAL A 51 -8.32 -14.54 -10.23
C VAL A 51 -9.31 -14.38 -9.09
N LEU A 52 -9.23 -13.25 -8.39
CA LEU A 52 -10.16 -12.83 -7.35
C LEU A 52 -11.13 -11.77 -7.93
N PRO A 53 -12.40 -12.13 -8.19
CA PRO A 53 -13.36 -11.20 -8.80
C PRO A 53 -13.77 -10.05 -7.90
N ASP A 54 -13.95 -10.33 -6.60
CA ASP A 54 -14.27 -9.34 -5.58
C ASP A 54 -13.35 -9.55 -4.38
N LYS A 55 -12.72 -8.47 -3.92
CA LYS A 55 -11.86 -8.46 -2.73
C LYS A 55 -12.62 -8.74 -1.42
N ASN A 56 -13.95 -8.70 -1.47
CA ASN A 56 -14.81 -8.93 -0.32
C ASN A 56 -15.38 -10.35 -0.26
N THR A 57 -15.03 -11.21 -1.21
CA THR A 57 -15.44 -12.62 -1.24
C THR A 57 -14.22 -13.52 -1.16
N GLU A 58 -14.41 -14.74 -0.68
CA GLU A 58 -13.37 -15.78 -0.70
C GLU A 58 -13.35 -16.57 -2.02
N ASP A 59 -14.20 -16.19 -2.98
CA ASP A 59 -14.38 -16.92 -4.23
C ASP A 59 -13.20 -16.69 -5.17
N GLU A 60 -12.43 -17.74 -5.43
CA GLU A 60 -11.32 -17.73 -6.38
C GLU A 60 -11.71 -18.44 -7.68
N GLU A 61 -11.33 -17.86 -8.81
CA GLU A 61 -11.53 -18.46 -10.13
C GLU A 61 -10.21 -18.96 -10.73
N HIS A 62 -10.17 -20.22 -11.19
CA HIS A 62 -9.05 -20.77 -11.95
C HIS A 62 -9.28 -20.64 -13.45
N ARG A 63 -8.35 -20.02 -14.16
CA ARG A 63 -8.46 -19.70 -15.58
C ARG A 63 -7.21 -20.07 -16.36
N LEU A 64 -7.40 -20.44 -17.62
CA LEU A 64 -6.29 -20.67 -18.55
C LEU A 64 -5.69 -19.33 -18.99
N GLU A 65 -4.45 -19.35 -19.44
CA GLU A 65 -3.75 -18.15 -19.91
C GLU A 65 -4.53 -17.39 -21.00
N ASP A 66 -5.13 -18.10 -21.95
CA ASP A 66 -5.90 -17.50 -23.05
C ASP A 66 -7.27 -16.95 -22.65
N GLU A 67 -7.75 -17.31 -21.45
CA GLU A 67 -8.99 -16.77 -20.89
C GLU A 67 -8.76 -15.46 -20.11
N ILE A 68 -7.49 -15.11 -19.83
CA ILE A 68 -7.14 -13.89 -19.12
C ILE A 68 -6.99 -12.73 -20.09
N ARG A 69 -7.69 -11.64 -19.80
CA ARG A 69 -7.58 -10.35 -20.48
C ARG A 69 -7.29 -9.26 -19.46
N LEU A 70 -6.13 -8.62 -19.59
CA LEU A 70 -5.78 -7.46 -18.78
C LEU A 70 -6.64 -6.26 -19.16
N LEU A 71 -7.02 -5.47 -18.17
CA LEU A 71 -7.64 -4.17 -18.42
C LEU A 71 -6.63 -3.25 -19.10
N THR A 72 -7.08 -2.52 -20.11
CA THR A 72 -6.29 -1.44 -20.69
C THR A 72 -6.09 -0.32 -19.66
N PRO A 73 -5.05 0.53 -19.80
CA PRO A 73 -4.85 1.66 -18.88
C PRO A 73 -6.06 2.59 -18.76
N GLN A 74 -6.84 2.72 -19.82
CA GLN A 74 -8.04 3.57 -19.83
C GLN A 74 -9.20 2.93 -19.05
N GLU A 75 -9.40 1.62 -19.20
CA GLU A 75 -10.41 0.88 -18.44
C GLU A 75 -10.04 0.84 -16.96
N LEU A 76 -8.76 0.61 -16.65
CA LEU A 76 -8.24 0.67 -15.29
C LEU A 76 -8.48 2.04 -14.65
N LYS A 77 -8.17 3.13 -15.36
CA LYS A 77 -8.45 4.50 -14.90
C LYS A 77 -9.94 4.71 -14.65
N THR A 78 -10.80 4.20 -15.54
CA THR A 78 -12.26 4.31 -15.40
C THR A 78 -12.76 3.54 -14.19
N GLN A 79 -12.23 2.34 -13.93
CA GLN A 79 -12.54 1.53 -12.76
C GLN A 79 -12.13 2.23 -11.46
N ILE A 80 -10.91 2.76 -11.39
CA ILE A 80 -10.41 3.54 -10.25
C ILE A 80 -11.31 4.76 -10.00
N GLN A 81 -11.65 5.52 -11.04
CA GLN A 81 -12.50 6.70 -10.93
C GLN A 81 -13.91 6.35 -10.42
N THR A 82 -14.46 5.23 -10.89
CA THR A 82 -15.77 4.72 -10.46
C THR A 82 -15.72 4.33 -8.98
N GLN A 83 -14.67 3.60 -8.57
CA GLN A 83 -14.49 3.26 -7.16
C GLN A 83 -14.35 4.52 -6.29
N ILE A 84 -13.53 5.48 -6.66
CA ILE A 84 -13.40 6.75 -5.93
C ILE A 84 -14.77 7.42 -5.77
N SER A 85 -15.55 7.49 -6.86
CA SER A 85 -16.87 8.12 -6.85
C SER A 85 -17.85 7.39 -5.91
N ASN A 86 -17.85 6.06 -5.92
CA ASN A 86 -18.67 5.24 -5.03
C ASN A 86 -18.32 5.47 -3.55
N HIS A 87 -17.01 5.47 -3.21
CA HIS A 87 -16.58 5.71 -1.83
C HIS A 87 -16.89 7.14 -1.38
N LEU A 88 -16.74 8.14 -2.26
CA LEU A 88 -17.14 9.52 -1.96
C LEU A 88 -18.63 9.64 -1.67
N HIS A 89 -19.46 8.95 -2.46
CA HIS A 89 -20.90 8.90 -2.20
C HIS A 89 -21.21 8.26 -0.84
N GLN A 90 -20.56 7.14 -0.51
CA GLN A 90 -20.74 6.49 0.80
C GLN A 90 -20.33 7.39 1.97
N ILE A 91 -19.20 8.09 1.85
CA ILE A 91 -18.75 9.07 2.85
C ILE A 91 -19.79 10.18 3.01
N GLN A 92 -20.35 10.68 1.91
CA GLN A 92 -21.38 11.72 1.96
C GLN A 92 -22.66 11.24 2.67
N SER A 93 -23.12 10.02 2.37
CA SER A 93 -24.28 9.44 3.05
C SER A 93 -24.04 9.29 4.55
N LEU A 94 -22.88 8.77 4.96
CA LEU A 94 -22.54 8.63 6.38
C LEU A 94 -22.43 9.98 7.09
N LYS A 95 -21.90 11.01 6.42
CA LYS A 95 -21.87 12.38 6.97
C LYS A 95 -23.27 12.93 7.21
N GLN A 96 -24.20 12.69 6.30
CA GLN A 96 -25.59 13.13 6.45
C GLN A 96 -26.28 12.41 7.61
N GLU A 97 -26.02 11.11 7.77
CA GLU A 97 -26.53 10.33 8.90
C GLU A 97 -26.02 10.86 10.24
N LEU A 98 -24.73 11.21 10.32
CA LEU A 98 -24.13 11.80 11.52
C LEU A 98 -24.71 13.18 11.86
N ASP A 99 -24.98 14.02 10.85
CA ASP A 99 -25.60 15.34 11.03
C ASP A 99 -27.09 15.24 11.45
N ALA A 100 -27.75 14.14 11.07
CA ALA A 100 -29.13 13.85 11.43
C ALA A 100 -29.31 13.30 12.86
N ILE A 101 -28.22 13.01 13.59
CA ILE A 101 -28.27 12.66 15.02
C ILE A 101 -28.43 13.96 15.81
N PRO A 102 -29.59 14.24 16.44
CA PRO A 102 -29.76 15.45 17.23
C PRO A 102 -28.86 15.40 18.47
N ALA A 103 -28.15 16.49 18.73
CA ALA A 103 -27.39 16.72 19.95
C ALA A 103 -28.33 16.80 21.16
N SER A 104 -28.81 15.66 21.65
CA SER A 104 -29.51 15.54 22.92
C SER A 104 -29.04 14.34 23.72
N VAL A 105 -27.79 14.40 24.19
CA VAL A 105 -27.42 13.85 25.50
C VAL A 105 -26.55 14.90 26.20
N VAL A 106 -27.21 15.84 26.88
CA VAL A 106 -26.63 16.61 27.99
C VAL A 106 -26.78 15.69 29.22
N ILE A 107 -25.82 15.48 30.13
CA ILE A 107 -25.15 16.41 31.08
C ILE A 107 -23.95 15.68 31.78
N PRO A 108 -23.13 16.28 32.68
CA PRO A 108 -22.33 17.53 32.70
C PRO A 108 -20.82 17.29 33.03
N HIS A 109 -19.91 18.18 32.62
CA HIS A 109 -19.10 19.03 33.53
C HIS A 109 -18.05 19.89 32.80
N SER A 110 -18.16 21.20 33.03
CA SER A 110 -17.16 22.27 32.96
C SER A 110 -16.52 22.59 31.61
N SER A 111 -17.07 23.55 30.86
CA SER A 111 -16.71 24.99 30.89
C SER A 111 -15.23 25.28 30.59
N ALA A 112 -14.93 25.69 29.36
CA ALA A 112 -14.61 27.10 29.07
C ALA A 112 -14.51 27.38 27.55
N GLU A 113 -15.48 28.15 27.06
CA GLU A 113 -15.31 29.34 26.20
C GLU A 113 -14.88 29.15 24.72
N THR A 114 -15.81 29.16 23.75
CA THR A 114 -16.23 30.31 22.87
C THR A 114 -15.04 31.05 22.22
N LYS A 115 -14.89 31.28 20.90
CA LYS A 115 -15.84 31.76 19.87
C LYS A 115 -15.09 31.89 18.52
N LEU A 116 -15.79 31.67 17.39
CA LEU A 116 -15.71 32.29 16.03
C LEU A 116 -16.14 31.21 15.01
N GLN A 117 -17.39 31.15 14.55
CA GLN A 117 -18.00 31.97 13.48
C GLN A 117 -17.16 32.11 12.20
N ASP A 118 -17.56 31.27 11.24
CA ASP A 118 -17.86 31.52 9.83
C ASP A 118 -16.75 31.47 8.75
N GLN A 119 -17.04 30.59 7.77
CA GLN A 119 -16.62 30.57 6.37
C GLN A 119 -15.12 30.56 6.00
N THR A 120 -14.63 29.42 5.49
CA THR A 120 -14.44 29.23 4.03
C THR A 120 -13.94 27.82 3.73
N GLN A 121 -14.28 27.33 2.53
CA GLN A 121 -13.81 26.07 1.95
C GLN A 121 -12.28 25.95 2.03
N GLN A 122 -11.78 25.09 2.91
CA GLN A 122 -10.40 24.61 2.84
C GLN A 122 -10.45 23.09 2.90
N SER A 123 -10.15 22.49 1.75
CA SER A 123 -9.53 21.17 1.65
C SER A 123 -8.70 20.88 2.91
N TYR A 124 -9.02 19.81 3.63
CA TYR A 124 -8.21 19.32 4.73
C TYR A 124 -6.88 18.77 4.17
N SER A 125 -6.02 19.65 3.63
CA SER A 125 -4.60 19.40 3.65
C SER A 125 -4.19 19.61 5.10
N LEU A 126 -4.09 18.51 5.85
CA LEU A 126 -3.31 18.52 7.08
C LEU A 126 -1.99 19.25 6.79
N PRO A 127 -1.59 20.24 7.61
CA PRO A 127 -0.29 20.87 7.45
C PRO A 127 0.74 19.76 7.35
N CYS A 128 1.49 19.70 6.24
CA CYS A 128 2.55 18.72 6.10
C CYS A 128 3.50 18.97 7.28
N PRO A 129 3.62 18.03 8.23
CA PRO A 129 4.46 18.27 9.40
C PRO A 129 5.90 18.52 8.92
N PRO A 130 6.64 19.40 9.62
CA PRO A 130 8.03 19.67 9.26
C PRO A 130 8.81 18.35 9.16
N LEU A 131 9.71 18.27 8.18
CA LEU A 131 10.46 17.05 7.90
C LEU A 131 11.20 16.53 9.15
N HIS A 132 11.75 17.42 9.98
CA HIS A 132 12.37 17.05 11.25
C HIS A 132 11.40 16.32 12.20
N THR A 133 10.16 16.79 12.31
CA THR A 133 9.11 16.17 13.13
C THR A 133 8.75 14.78 12.63
N LEU A 134 8.74 14.58 11.31
CA LEU A 134 8.52 13.25 10.72
C LEU A 134 9.66 12.28 11.04
N VAL A 135 10.91 12.77 11.02
CA VAL A 135 12.10 11.98 11.35
C VAL A 135 12.10 11.57 12.82
N ASP A 136 11.76 12.49 13.72
CA ASP A 136 11.65 12.20 15.15
C ASP A 136 10.55 11.16 15.43
N ALA A 137 9.39 11.32 14.78
CA ALA A 137 8.29 10.37 14.88
C ALA A 137 8.69 8.98 14.34
N ALA A 138 9.38 8.91 13.20
CA ALA A 138 9.87 7.66 12.64
C ALA A 138 10.88 6.98 13.58
N LYS A 139 11.83 7.74 14.16
CA LYS A 139 12.79 7.21 15.14
C LYS A 139 12.09 6.64 16.37
N PHE A 140 11.07 7.34 16.86
CA PHE A 140 10.26 6.88 17.99
C PHE A 140 9.55 5.55 17.68
N ILE A 141 8.85 5.48 16.54
CA ILE A 141 8.11 4.28 16.13
C ILE A 141 9.05 3.08 15.96
N ILE A 142 10.18 3.27 15.27
CA ILE A 142 11.17 2.21 15.05
C ILE A 142 11.75 1.70 16.39
N LYS A 143 11.94 2.60 17.37
CA LYS A 143 12.37 2.22 18.72
C LYS A 143 11.32 1.40 19.47
N GLU A 144 10.04 1.71 19.30
CA GLU A 144 8.96 0.95 19.93
C GLU A 144 8.77 -0.42 19.26
N ILE A 145 8.90 -0.50 17.93
CA ILE A 145 8.90 -1.77 17.19
C ILE A 145 10.04 -2.67 17.68
N ALA A 146 11.24 -2.13 17.87
CA ALA A 146 12.40 -2.89 18.36
C ALA A 146 12.16 -3.58 19.72
N LYS A 147 11.26 -3.04 20.54
CA LYS A 147 10.92 -3.58 21.87
C LYS A 147 9.70 -4.49 21.85
N HIS A 148 8.96 -4.55 20.75
CA HIS A 148 7.68 -5.23 20.70
C HIS A 148 7.89 -6.75 20.80
N PRO A 149 7.17 -7.47 21.69
CA PRO A 149 7.35 -8.91 21.86
C PRO A 149 7.12 -9.68 20.56
N ASP A 150 6.16 -9.27 19.73
CA ASP A 150 5.91 -9.93 18.45
C ASP A 150 7.07 -9.77 17.47
N TYR A 151 7.76 -8.63 17.48
CA TYR A 151 8.95 -8.41 16.65
C TYR A 151 10.12 -9.29 17.13
N LEU A 152 10.28 -9.46 18.44
CA LEU A 152 11.31 -10.32 19.03
C LEU A 152 11.02 -11.82 18.85
N ALA A 153 9.75 -12.19 18.71
CA ALA A 153 9.30 -13.57 18.51
C ALA A 153 9.31 -14.01 17.03
N LEU A 154 9.68 -13.13 16.11
CA LEU A 154 9.81 -13.48 14.69
C LEU A 154 10.94 -14.49 14.49
N ASP A 155 10.60 -15.69 14.02
CA ASP A 155 11.53 -16.65 13.43
C ASP A 155 11.78 -16.31 11.94
N TYR A 156 12.01 -15.03 11.68
CA TYR A 156 12.21 -14.46 10.37
C TYR A 156 13.33 -13.42 10.44
N GLN A 157 14.35 -13.62 9.61
CA GLN A 157 15.52 -12.74 9.56
C GLN A 157 15.54 -12.01 8.21
N PRO A 158 15.02 -10.77 8.14
CA PRO A 158 15.04 -9.99 6.91
C PRO A 158 16.44 -9.48 6.57
N ASP A 159 16.69 -9.21 5.29
CA ASP A 159 17.91 -8.57 4.80
C ASP A 159 18.09 -7.13 5.30
N LEU A 160 16.99 -6.48 5.69
CA LEU A 160 16.95 -5.13 6.25
C LEU A 160 16.42 -5.20 7.68
N THR A 161 17.23 -4.73 8.62
CA THR A 161 16.92 -4.78 10.05
C THR A 161 16.41 -3.44 10.57
N VAL A 162 15.80 -3.47 11.76
CA VAL A 162 15.49 -2.25 12.51
C VAL A 162 16.74 -1.40 12.80
N GLY A 163 17.91 -2.02 12.95
CA GLY A 163 19.18 -1.31 13.11
C GLY A 163 19.57 -0.50 11.88
N ASP A 164 19.33 -1.06 10.69
CA ASP A 164 19.59 -0.36 9.42
C ASP A 164 18.66 0.85 9.27
N ALA A 165 17.39 0.70 9.61
CA ALA A 165 16.42 1.80 9.62
C ALA A 165 16.81 2.92 10.59
N GLN A 166 17.26 2.58 11.80
CA GLN A 166 17.75 3.56 12.78
C GLN A 166 18.99 4.31 12.27
N THR A 167 19.88 3.61 11.58
CA THR A 167 21.09 4.19 11.00
C THR A 167 20.74 5.16 9.87
N ALA A 168 19.85 4.77 8.96
CA ALA A 168 19.38 5.62 7.87
C ALA A 168 18.69 6.90 8.37
N LEU A 169 17.83 6.80 9.39
CA LEU A 169 17.20 7.96 10.01
C LEU A 169 18.20 8.88 10.73
N SER A 170 19.34 8.33 11.18
CA SER A 170 20.41 9.13 11.79
C SER A 170 21.17 9.94 10.74
N TYR A 171 21.51 9.34 9.59
CA TYR A 171 22.10 10.09 8.48
C TYR A 171 21.19 11.20 7.98
N LEU A 172 19.90 10.90 7.83
CA LEU A 172 18.93 11.89 7.36
C LEU A 172 18.75 13.04 8.36
N GLN A 173 18.78 12.79 9.67
CA GLN A 173 18.76 13.87 10.66
C GLN A 173 20.03 14.74 10.58
N THR A 174 21.21 14.13 10.46
CA THR A 174 22.47 14.88 10.29
C THR A 174 22.47 15.76 9.04
N GLU A 175 21.94 15.26 7.92
CA GLU A 175 21.81 16.04 6.69
C GLU A 175 20.87 17.24 6.86
N LEU A 176 19.74 17.05 7.55
CA LEU A 176 18.79 18.13 7.84
C LEU A 176 19.39 19.21 8.75
N GLU A 177 20.14 18.82 9.78
CA GLU A 177 20.84 19.74 10.68
C GLU A 177 21.92 20.54 9.93
N SER A 178 22.66 19.89 9.03
CA SER A 178 23.67 20.53 8.18
C SER A 178 23.04 21.56 7.23
N ASN A 179 21.91 21.23 6.61
CA ASN A 179 21.22 22.13 5.68
C ASN A 179 20.67 23.38 6.40
N GLN A 180 20.22 23.26 7.64
CA GLN A 180 19.78 24.43 8.44
C GLN A 180 20.94 25.39 8.80
N GLN A 181 22.17 24.88 8.98
CA GLN A 181 23.35 25.68 9.28
C GLN A 181 23.93 26.41 8.06
N ALA A 182 23.80 25.83 6.86
CA ALA A 182 24.19 26.46 5.60
C ALA A 182 23.31 27.68 5.25
N ASP A 183 22.02 27.60 5.56
CA ASP A 183 21.08 28.72 5.37
C ASP A 183 21.34 29.89 6.33
N THR A 184 21.83 29.62 7.53
CA THR A 184 22.17 30.68 8.51
C THR A 184 23.52 31.34 8.24
N THR A 185 24.50 30.61 7.70
CA THR A 185 25.82 31.17 7.33
C THR A 185 25.79 32.02 6.06
N SER A 186 24.84 31.75 5.16
CA SER A 186 24.63 32.55 3.93
C SER A 186 24.08 33.96 4.21
N ASN A 187 23.40 34.17 5.34
CA ASN A 187 22.85 35.48 5.73
C ASN A 187 23.82 36.40 6.48
N ILE A 188 24.95 35.90 6.98
CA ILE A 188 25.93 36.71 7.72
C ILE A 188 26.96 37.35 6.78
N SER A 189 27.15 36.81 5.57
CA SER A 189 28.18 37.30 4.62
C SER A 189 27.73 38.45 3.70
N VAL A 190 26.51 38.99 3.86
CA VAL A 190 26.00 40.12 3.04
C VAL A 190 26.07 41.47 3.77
N GLN A 191 26.62 41.52 4.99
CA GLN A 191 26.95 42.77 5.67
C GLN A 191 28.40 42.75 6.15
N SER A 192 29.34 42.98 5.23
CA SER A 192 30.71 43.42 5.52
C SER A 192 31.25 44.20 4.33
#